data_AF-A0A0K1F5N5-F1
#
_entry.id   AF-A0A0K1F5N5-F1
#
_cell.length_a   1.000
_cell.length_b   1.000
_cell.length_c   1.000
_cell.angle_alpha   90.00
_cell.angle_beta   90.00
_cell.angle_gamma   90.00
#
_symmetry.space_group_name_H-M   'P 1'
#
loop_
_entity.id
_entity.type
_entity.pdbx_description
1 polymer ?
#
loop_
_entity_poly.entity_id
_entity_poly.type
_entity_poly.pdbx_seq_one_letter_code
_entity_poly.pdbx_strand_id
1 'polypeptide(L)'
;MFSGGDRRTFVGACKMGVVSGCLVATIVLLCMIVASALLSGMTAWMVGCLSCIGAGIAGGIFQQLWFNYLPARRFAYSTRLFLFGVTYFVVLVACAYLGSWLPRENPYAWASFAIIYLGIFGVLTAAFGHALKKRGIEYKAKLDDYRRSRGLE
;
A
#
# COMPACT_ATOMS: atom_id res chain seq x y z
N MET A 1 16.41 10.06 33.63
CA MET A 1 15.34 9.05 33.41
C MET A 1 14.16 9.70 32.68
N PHE A 2 14.31 10.02 31.40
CA PHE A 2 13.23 10.48 30.51
C PHE A 2 13.56 9.91 29.12
N SER A 3 13.00 8.76 28.73
CA SER A 3 13.40 8.14 27.44
C SER A 3 12.31 7.36 26.69
N GLY A 4 11.07 7.30 27.20
CA GLY A 4 9.99 6.53 26.57
C GLY A 4 8.81 7.34 26.00
N GLY A 5 8.52 8.52 26.56
CA GLY A 5 7.43 9.40 26.11
C GLY A 5 7.85 10.27 24.93
N ASP A 6 9.00 10.94 25.08
CA ASP A 6 9.47 11.97 24.15
C ASP A 6 9.88 11.43 22.76
N ARG A 7 10.37 10.18 22.73
CA ARG A 7 10.71 9.49 21.48
C ARG A 7 9.46 9.15 20.67
N ARG A 8 8.33 8.86 21.32
CA ARG A 8 7.05 8.55 20.64
C ARG A 8 6.37 9.81 20.10
N THR A 9 6.46 10.93 20.81
CA THR A 9 5.98 12.24 20.37
C THR A 9 6.83 12.81 19.24
N PHE A 10 8.17 12.72 19.34
CA PHE A 10 9.08 13.15 18.27
C PHE A 10 8.89 12.35 16.98
N VAL A 11 8.82 11.02 17.08
CA VAL A 11 8.52 10.16 15.92
C VAL A 11 7.12 10.44 15.36
N GLY A 12 6.15 10.77 16.21
CA GLY A 12 4.81 11.18 15.77
C GLY A 12 4.80 12.50 15.01
N ALA A 13 5.53 13.50 15.52
CA ALA A 13 5.69 14.81 14.89
C ALA A 13 6.46 14.72 13.55
N CYS A 14 7.55 13.95 13.49
CA CYS A 14 8.27 13.70 12.24
C CYS A 14 7.38 12.99 11.21
N LYS A 15 6.59 12.00 11.62
CA LYS A 15 5.64 11.32 10.71
C LYS A 15 4.60 12.28 10.16
N MET A 16 4.00 13.12 11.01
CA MET A 16 3.04 14.14 10.55
C MET A 16 3.69 15.20 9.65
N GLY A 17 4.92 15.62 9.97
CA GLY A 17 5.68 16.58 9.16
C GLY A 17 6.03 16.04 7.78
N VAL A 18 6.52 14.80 7.69
CA VAL A 18 6.81 14.13 6.42
C VAL A 18 5.53 13.94 5.60
N VAL A 19 4.45 13.47 6.22
CA VAL A 19 3.16 13.31 5.52
C VAL A 19 2.62 14.65 5.01
N SER A 20 2.65 15.70 5.84
CA SER A 20 2.20 17.04 5.46
C SER A 20 3.05 17.62 4.33
N GLY A 21 4.38 17.48 4.40
CA GLY A 21 5.30 17.92 3.36
C GLY A 21 5.08 17.20 2.03
N CYS A 22 4.91 15.87 2.06
CA CYS A 22 4.58 15.09 0.85
C CYS A 22 3.23 15.52 0.25
N LEU A 23 2.25 15.84 1.08
CA LEU A 23 0.91 16.24 0.64
C LEU A 23 0.95 17.62 -0.03
N VAL A 24 1.64 18.59 0.58
CA VAL A 24 1.85 19.93 0.00
C VAL A 24 2.65 19.83 -1.30
N ALA A 25 3.73 19.05 -1.33
CA ALA A 25 4.52 18.85 -2.55
C ALA A 25 3.69 18.27 -3.69
N THR A 26 2.82 17.29 -3.40
CA THR A 26 1.92 16.70 -4.41
C THR A 26 0.91 17.71 -4.95
N ILE A 27 0.33 18.55 -4.10
CA ILE A 27 -0.61 19.60 -4.50
C ILE A 27 0.07 20.63 -5.40
N VAL A 28 1.25 21.13 -4.98
CA VAL A 28 2.01 22.11 -5.78
C VAL A 28 2.39 21.51 -7.13
N LEU A 29 2.81 20.24 -7.17
CA LEU A 29 3.18 19.55 -8.40
C LEU A 29 1.98 19.38 -9.35
N LEU A 30 0.78 19.09 -8.83
CA LEU A 30 -0.47 19.08 -9.61
C LEU A 30 -0.79 20.46 -10.18
N CYS A 31 -0.72 21.52 -9.36
CA CYS A 31 -0.96 22.88 -9.82
C CYS A 31 0.01 23.29 -10.94
N MET A 32 1.29 22.92 -10.81
CA MET A 32 2.30 23.21 -11.82
C MET A 32 2.03 22.46 -13.13
N ILE A 33 1.62 21.19 -13.07
CA ILE A 33 1.24 20.40 -14.26
C ILE A 33 0.02 21.03 -14.95
N VAL A 34 -1.02 21.42 -14.21
CA VAL A 34 -2.20 22.07 -14.79
C VAL A 34 -1.83 23.40 -15.42
N ALA A 35 -1.05 24.22 -14.74
CA ALA A 35 -0.61 25.52 -15.25
C ALA A 35 0.22 25.37 -16.54
N SER A 36 1.18 24.44 -16.57
CA SER A 36 2.00 24.25 -17.77
C SER A 36 1.29 23.48 -18.90
N ALA A 37 0.27 22.65 -18.59
CA ALA A 37 -0.59 22.06 -19.61
C ALA A 37 -1.46 23.10 -20.33
N LEU A 38 -1.94 24.12 -19.60
CA LEU A 38 -2.71 25.24 -20.17
C LEU A 38 -1.85 26.17 -21.02
N LEU A 39 -0.57 26.34 -20.67
CA LEU A 39 0.33 27.28 -21.35
C LEU A 39 1.08 26.67 -22.54
N SER A 40 1.41 25.38 -22.51
CA SER A 40 2.32 24.75 -23.50
C SER A 40 1.85 23.39 -24.01
N GLY A 41 0.64 22.95 -23.63
CA GLY A 41 0.13 21.63 -23.96
C GLY A 41 0.70 20.51 -23.07
N MET A 42 0.16 19.31 -23.23
CA MET A 42 0.50 18.17 -22.38
C MET A 42 1.76 17.46 -22.87
N THR A 43 2.80 17.47 -22.05
CA THR A 43 4.11 16.86 -22.35
C THR A 43 4.24 15.46 -21.76
N ALA A 44 5.14 14.63 -22.30
CA ALA A 44 5.32 13.24 -21.86
C ALA A 44 5.69 13.11 -20.37
N TRP A 45 6.48 14.05 -19.83
CA TRP A 45 6.85 14.03 -18.40
C TRP A 45 5.65 14.33 -17.49
N MET A 46 4.72 15.19 -17.92
CA MET A 46 3.48 15.49 -17.16
C MET A 46 2.59 14.25 -17.05
N VAL A 47 2.48 13.47 -18.12
CA VAL A 47 1.72 12.21 -18.13
C VAL A 47 2.37 11.17 -17.21
N GLY A 48 3.71 11.13 -17.17
CA GLY A 48 4.47 10.35 -16.20
C GLY A 48 4.16 10.75 -14.75
N CYS A 49 4.15 12.04 -14.43
CA CYS A 49 3.81 12.52 -13.09
C CYS A 49 2.34 12.24 -12.72
N LEU A 50 1.40 12.46 -13.65
CA LEU A 50 -0.03 12.20 -13.43
C LEU A 50 -0.30 10.71 -13.18
N SER A 51 0.38 9.82 -13.88
CA SER A 51 0.29 8.37 -13.65
C SER A 51 0.90 7.96 -12.30
N CYS A 52 1.98 8.60 -11.84
CA CYS A 52 2.51 8.39 -10.47
C CYS A 52 1.49 8.79 -9.41
N ILE A 53 0.88 9.97 -9.56
CA ILE A 53 -0.11 10.49 -8.62
C ILE A 53 -1.37 9.63 -8.64
N GLY A 54 -1.84 9.24 -9.83
CA GLY A 54 -2.97 8.32 -10.01
C GLY A 54 -2.72 6.97 -9.35
N ALA A 55 -1.54 6.38 -9.54
CA ALA A 55 -1.15 5.13 -8.89
C ALA A 55 -1.10 5.27 -7.36
N GLY A 56 -0.63 6.41 -6.84
CA GLY A 56 -0.61 6.71 -5.41
C GLY A 56 -2.01 6.83 -4.81
N ILE A 57 -2.91 7.59 -5.46
CA ILE A 57 -4.31 7.77 -5.03
C ILE A 57 -5.04 6.43 -5.08
N ALA A 58 -4.90 5.68 -6.17
CA ALA A 58 -5.50 4.36 -6.30
C ALA A 58 -5.00 3.42 -5.19
N GLY A 59 -3.68 3.41 -4.93
CA GLY A 59 -3.10 2.66 -3.81
C GLY A 59 -3.74 3.01 -2.47
N GLY A 60 -3.92 4.31 -2.18
CA GLY A 60 -4.59 4.79 -0.98
C GLY A 60 -6.05 4.37 -0.88
N ILE A 61 -6.81 4.48 -1.98
CA ILE A 61 -8.22 4.06 -2.06
C ILE A 61 -8.33 2.55 -1.85
N PHE A 62 -7.51 1.74 -2.53
CA PHE A 62 -7.50 0.29 -2.34
C PHE A 62 -7.09 -0.09 -0.92
N GLN A 63 -6.16 0.64 -0.30
CA GLN A 63 -5.79 0.40 1.09
C GLN A 63 -6.98 0.68 2.04
N GLN A 64 -7.76 1.74 1.82
CA GLN A 64 -8.97 1.97 2.62
C GLN A 64 -10.10 0.96 2.31
N LEU A 65 -10.29 0.61 1.04
CA LEU A 65 -11.33 -0.31 0.59
C LEU A 65 -11.10 -1.74 1.13
N TRP A 66 -9.86 -2.23 1.13
CA TRP A 66 -9.56 -3.59 1.57
C TRP A 66 -9.36 -3.72 3.09
N PHE A 67 -8.84 -2.69 3.76
CA PHE A 67 -8.56 -2.75 5.20
C PHE A 67 -9.61 -2.11 6.09
N ASN A 68 -10.34 -1.08 5.63
CA ASN A 68 -11.29 -0.33 6.45
C ASN A 68 -12.76 -0.65 6.15
N TYR A 69 -13.09 -1.18 4.97
CA TYR A 69 -14.48 -1.43 4.57
C TYR A 69 -15.08 -2.67 5.27
N LEU A 70 -16.20 -2.49 6.00
CA LEU A 70 -16.88 -3.51 6.82
C LEU A 70 -17.20 -4.84 6.08
N PRO A 71 -17.66 -4.84 4.82
CA PRO A 71 -17.95 -6.07 4.07
C PRO A 71 -16.71 -6.92 3.75
N ALA A 72 -15.59 -6.27 3.40
CA ALA A 72 -14.31 -6.97 3.22
C ALA A 72 -13.80 -7.56 4.54
N ARG A 73 -14.27 -7.01 5.68
CA ARG A 73 -13.90 -7.45 7.03
C ARG A 73 -14.27 -8.91 7.36
N ARG A 74 -15.08 -9.55 6.52
CA ARG A 74 -15.51 -10.94 6.63
C ARG A 74 -14.49 -11.96 6.10
N PHE A 75 -13.60 -11.56 5.18
CA PHE A 75 -12.60 -12.45 4.60
C PHE A 75 -11.35 -12.54 5.48
N ALA A 76 -10.67 -13.69 5.44
CA ALA A 76 -9.37 -13.85 6.10
C ALA A 76 -8.42 -12.73 5.67
N TYR A 77 -7.65 -12.20 6.62
CA TYR A 77 -6.74 -11.07 6.36
C TYR A 77 -5.75 -11.37 5.23
N SER A 78 -5.32 -12.63 5.09
CA SER A 78 -4.48 -13.10 3.98
C SER A 78 -5.15 -12.95 2.61
N THR A 79 -6.46 -13.22 2.50
CA THR A 79 -7.20 -13.08 1.23
C THR A 79 -7.34 -11.62 0.82
N ARG A 80 -7.51 -10.70 1.78
CA ARG A 80 -7.57 -9.26 1.49
C ARG A 80 -6.23 -8.72 1.03
N LEU A 81 -5.15 -9.18 1.65
CA LEU A 81 -3.80 -8.84 1.20
C LEU A 81 -3.58 -9.33 -0.23
N PHE A 82 -4.00 -10.58 -0.53
CA PHE A 82 -3.93 -11.17 -1.85
C PHE A 82 -4.69 -10.34 -2.90
N LEU A 83 -5.98 -10.04 -2.65
CA LEU A 83 -6.80 -9.26 -3.57
C LEU A 83 -6.31 -7.81 -3.72
N PHE A 84 -5.82 -7.19 -2.65
CA PHE A 84 -5.18 -5.88 -2.72
C PHE A 84 -3.98 -5.90 -3.66
N GLY A 85 -3.08 -6.88 -3.55
CA GLY A 85 -1.94 -6.98 -4.47
C GLY A 85 -2.35 -7.23 -5.91
N VAL A 86 -3.29 -8.14 -6.16
CA VAL A 86 -3.73 -8.42 -7.54
C VAL A 86 -4.38 -7.19 -8.17
N THR A 87 -5.30 -6.54 -7.46
CA THR A 87 -5.98 -5.33 -7.96
C THR A 87 -5.02 -4.15 -8.13
N TYR A 88 -4.11 -3.94 -7.18
CA TYR A 88 -3.11 -2.88 -7.25
C TYR A 88 -2.09 -3.11 -8.36
N PHE A 89 -1.69 -4.36 -8.61
CA PHE A 89 -0.81 -4.72 -9.73
C PHE A 89 -1.41 -4.34 -11.07
N VAL A 90 -2.69 -4.69 -11.30
CA VAL A 90 -3.39 -4.35 -12.55
C VAL A 90 -3.41 -2.83 -12.76
N VAL A 91 -3.67 -2.06 -11.69
CA VAL A 91 -3.70 -0.60 -11.75
C VAL A 91 -2.31 -0.02 -12.00
N LEU A 92 -1.26 -0.58 -11.39
CA LEU A 92 0.13 -0.19 -11.63
C LEU A 92 0.55 -0.46 -13.07
N VAL A 93 0.20 -1.62 -13.63
CA VAL A 93 0.49 -1.96 -15.03
C VAL A 93 -0.24 -1.00 -15.97
N ALA A 94 -1.51 -0.68 -15.69
CA ALA A 94 -2.27 0.30 -16.45
C ALA A 94 -1.65 1.71 -16.36
N CYS A 95 -1.25 2.16 -15.16
CA CYS A 95 -0.56 3.43 -14.98
C CYS A 95 0.80 3.47 -15.66
N ALA A 96 1.60 2.40 -15.60
CA ALA A 96 2.88 2.31 -16.28
C ALA A 96 2.72 2.35 -17.81
N TYR A 97 1.64 1.74 -18.33
CA TYR A 97 1.34 1.73 -19.76
C TYR A 97 0.89 3.10 -20.28
N LEU A 98 0.00 3.78 -19.55
CA LEU A 98 -0.49 5.12 -19.86
C LEU A 98 0.59 6.19 -19.64
N GLY A 99 1.38 6.04 -18.58
CA GLY A 99 2.49 6.90 -18.21
C GLY A 99 3.74 6.73 -19.07
N SER A 100 3.78 5.73 -19.95
CA SER A 100 4.98 5.34 -20.72
C SER A 100 6.22 5.16 -19.84
N TRP A 101 6.06 4.62 -18.63
CA TRP A 101 7.15 4.44 -17.65
C TRP A 101 8.22 3.47 -18.12
N LEU A 102 7.81 2.47 -18.91
CA LEU A 102 8.67 1.41 -19.41
C LEU A 102 8.64 1.43 -20.94
N PRO A 103 9.79 1.26 -21.62
CA PRO A 103 9.82 1.11 -23.06
C PRO A 103 8.96 -0.09 -23.46
N ARG A 104 7.90 0.16 -24.24
CA ARG A 104 6.95 -0.88 -24.70
C ARG A 104 7.63 -1.96 -25.53
N GLU A 105 8.73 -1.62 -26.17
CA GLU A 105 9.52 -2.49 -27.04
C GLU A 105 10.41 -3.47 -26.27
N ASN A 106 10.63 -3.26 -24.97
CA ASN A 106 11.51 -4.11 -24.18
C ASN A 106 10.72 -4.97 -23.17
N PRO A 107 10.39 -6.23 -23.52
CA PRO A 107 9.64 -7.12 -22.64
C PRO A 107 10.40 -7.47 -21.35
N TYR A 108 11.74 -7.38 -21.35
CA TYR A 108 12.55 -7.61 -20.14
C TYR A 108 12.30 -6.55 -19.06
N ALA A 109 12.03 -5.31 -19.46
CA ALA A 109 11.72 -4.22 -18.54
C ALA A 109 10.40 -4.50 -17.79
N TRP A 110 9.37 -4.94 -18.51
CA TRP A 110 8.08 -5.36 -17.93
C TRP A 110 8.20 -6.61 -17.05
N ALA A 111 8.98 -7.61 -17.48
CA ALA A 111 9.23 -8.81 -16.70
C ALA A 111 9.93 -8.47 -15.37
N SER A 112 10.96 -7.63 -15.40
CA SER A 112 11.68 -7.21 -14.19
C SER A 112 10.77 -6.44 -13.21
N PHE A 113 9.90 -5.57 -13.72
CA PHE A 113 8.91 -4.85 -12.92
C PHE A 113 7.93 -5.81 -12.23
N ALA A 114 7.40 -6.79 -12.97
CA ALA A 114 6.50 -7.80 -12.42
C ALA A 114 7.20 -8.68 -11.36
N ILE A 115 8.45 -9.09 -11.61
CA ILE A 115 9.23 -9.90 -10.67
C ILE A 115 9.49 -9.14 -9.36
N ILE A 116 9.91 -7.87 -9.45
CA ILE A 116 10.17 -7.04 -8.26
C ILE A 116 8.87 -6.84 -7.48
N TYR A 117 7.78 -6.51 -8.17
CA TYR A 117 6.47 -6.34 -7.54
C TYR A 117 6.01 -7.61 -6.83
N LEU A 118 6.02 -8.75 -7.52
CA LEU A 118 5.63 -10.05 -6.96
C LEU A 118 6.56 -10.49 -5.84
N GLY A 119 7.85 -10.16 -5.92
CA GLY A 119 8.83 -10.43 -4.87
C GLY A 119 8.48 -9.69 -3.58
N ILE A 120 8.31 -8.37 -3.64
CA ILE A 120 7.93 -7.55 -2.48
C ILE A 120 6.57 -7.99 -1.94
N PHE A 121 5.61 -8.20 -2.84
CA PHE A 121 4.27 -8.64 -2.49
C PHE A 121 4.26 -10.02 -1.82
N GLY A 122 5.05 -10.95 -2.33
CA GLY A 122 5.23 -12.29 -1.79
C GLY A 122 5.88 -12.26 -0.41
N VAL A 123 6.93 -11.46 -0.22
CA VAL A 123 7.59 -11.28 1.09
C VAL A 123 6.62 -10.70 2.12
N LEU A 124 5.88 -9.64 1.76
CA LEU A 124 4.86 -9.06 2.63
C LEU A 124 3.76 -10.08 2.97
N THR A 125 3.24 -10.78 1.97
CA THR A 125 2.20 -11.81 2.14
C THR A 125 2.67 -12.94 3.05
N ALA A 126 3.91 -13.42 2.87
CA ALA A 126 4.51 -14.43 3.73
C ALA A 126 4.68 -13.91 5.16
N ALA A 127 5.23 -12.71 5.35
CA ALA A 127 5.43 -12.11 6.66
C ALA A 127 4.10 -11.98 7.43
N PHE A 128 3.05 -11.50 6.76
CA PHE A 128 1.71 -11.41 7.33
C PHE A 128 1.07 -12.79 7.57
N GLY A 129 1.23 -13.74 6.65
CA GLY A 129 0.77 -15.11 6.82
C GLY A 129 1.38 -15.80 8.03
N HIS A 130 2.68 -15.62 8.26
CA HIS A 130 3.37 -16.12 9.45
C HIS A 130 2.90 -15.42 10.73
N ALA A 131 2.72 -14.09 10.71
CA ALA A 131 2.21 -13.34 11.85
C ALA A 131 0.79 -13.78 12.26
N LEU A 132 -0.09 -14.04 11.29
CA LEU A 132 -1.45 -14.51 11.54
C LEU A 132 -1.51 -15.95 12.03
N LYS A 133 -0.68 -16.84 11.48
CA LYS A 133 -0.57 -18.22 12.01
C LYS A 133 -0.17 -18.21 13.48
N LYS A 134 0.82 -17.40 13.85
CA LYS A 134 1.22 -17.23 15.26
C LYS A 134 0.04 -16.75 16.12
N ARG A 135 -0.67 -15.70 15.69
CA ARG A 135 -1.85 -15.18 16.40
C ARG A 135 -2.99 -16.19 16.51
N GLY A 136 -3.23 -16.98 15.48
CA GLY A 136 -4.27 -18.01 15.47
C GLY A 136 -3.99 -19.17 16.43
N ILE A 137 -2.73 -19.59 16.55
CA ILE A 137 -2.29 -20.60 17.52
C ILE A 137 -2.42 -20.05 18.94
N GLU A 138 -2.00 -18.80 19.18
CA GLU A 138 -2.10 -18.13 20.48
C GLU A 138 -3.56 -17.95 20.93
N TYR A 139 -4.47 -17.63 19.99
CA TYR A 139 -5.89 -17.50 20.27
C TYR A 139 -6.57 -18.85 20.55
N LYS A 140 -6.23 -19.89 19.79
CA LYS A 140 -6.70 -21.26 20.06
C LYS A 140 -6.23 -21.77 21.41
N ALA A 141 -4.97 -21.55 21.77
CA ALA A 141 -4.41 -21.95 23.05
C ALA A 141 -5.15 -21.29 24.23
N LYS A 142 -5.47 -19.99 24.12
CA LYS A 142 -6.29 -19.29 25.13
C LYS A 142 -7.71 -19.85 25.20
N LEU A 143 -8.32 -20.17 24.06
CA LEU A 143 -9.69 -20.71 24.02
C LEU A 143 -9.79 -22.10 24.68
N ASP A 144 -8.77 -22.94 24.49
CA ASP A 144 -8.66 -24.26 25.13
C ASP A 144 -8.48 -24.13 26.65
N ASP A 145 -7.66 -23.17 27.08
CA ASP A 145 -7.46 -22.85 28.49
C ASP A 145 -8.75 -22.33 29.16
N TYR A 146 -9.55 -21.54 28.43
CA TYR A 146 -10.89 -21.13 28.87
C TYR A 146 -11.90 -22.30 28.94
N ARG A 147 -11.81 -23.30 28.05
CA ARG A 147 -12.65 -24.50 28.10
C ARG A 147 -12.30 -25.40 29.28
N ARG A 148 -11.00 -25.64 29.50
CA ARG A 148 -10.51 -26.41 30.65
C ARG A 148 -10.86 -25.75 31.98
N SER A 149 -10.70 -24.43 32.09
CA SER A 149 -11.02 -23.69 33.32
C SER A 149 -12.53 -23.62 33.63
N ARG A 150 -13.41 -23.86 32.65
CA ARG A 150 -14.87 -23.93 32.85
C ARG A 150 -15.45 -25.34 32.91
N GLY A 151 -14.62 -26.38 32.82
CA GLY A 151 -15.09 -27.77 32.94
C GLY A 151 -16.11 -28.19 31.87
N LEU A 152 -16.01 -27.64 30.66
CA LEU A 152 -16.86 -28.01 29.51
C LEU A 152 -16.30 -29.23 28.73
N GLU A 153 -15.54 -30.08 29.41
CA GLU A 153 -15.08 -31.39 28.94
C GLU A 153 -15.52 -32.48 29.94
#